data_AF-A0A2N7QGP5-F1
#
_entry.id   AF-A0A2N7QGP5-F1
#
_cell.length_a   1.000
_cell.length_b   1.000
_cell.length_c   1.000
_cell.angle_alpha   90.00
_cell.angle_beta   90.00
_cell.angle_gamma   90.00
#
_symmetry.space_group_name_H-M   'P 1'
#
loop_
_entity.id
_entity.type
_entity.pdbx_description
1 polymer ?
#
loop_
_entity_poly.entity_id
_entity_poly.type
_entity_poly.pdbx_seq_one_letter_code
_entity_poly.pdbx_strand_id
1 'polypeptide(L)'
;MNKKLIKLFGFLILLFFLPLNKAFPQSSLSTETQVCLSCHKIVTPGIVEDWKKSLHSQITLKEALKKDTLSRKVNLGSNSIKNENTVIGCAECHTINPEFHKDTFDHNG
;
A
#
# COMPACT_ATOMS: atom_id res chain seq x y z
N MET A 1 -21.62 -16.48 44.00
CA MET A 1 -21.20 -15.46 43.03
C MET A 1 -22.45 -14.79 42.43
N ASN A 2 -22.58 -13.47 42.54
CA ASN A 2 -23.83 -12.75 42.23
C ASN A 2 -24.10 -12.77 40.71
N LYS A 3 -25.33 -13.06 40.27
CA LYS A 3 -25.69 -13.17 38.83
C LYS A 3 -25.37 -11.90 38.06
N LYS A 4 -25.41 -10.73 38.71
CA LYS A 4 -24.97 -9.45 38.15
C LYS A 4 -23.45 -9.41 37.89
N LEU A 5 -22.66 -9.99 38.79
CA LEU A 5 -21.20 -10.08 38.68
C LEU A 5 -20.77 -11.00 37.54
N ILE A 6 -21.49 -12.12 37.35
CA ILE A 6 -21.24 -13.06 36.24
C ILE A 6 -21.56 -12.41 34.89
N LYS A 7 -22.68 -11.69 34.79
CA LYS A 7 -23.03 -10.94 33.57
C LYS A 7 -22.03 -9.82 33.27
N LEU A 8 -21.55 -9.13 34.30
CA LEU A 8 -20.56 -8.06 34.16
C LEU A 8 -19.20 -8.60 33.69
N PHE A 9 -18.74 -9.71 34.27
CA PHE A 9 -17.52 -10.39 33.83
C PHE A 9 -17.63 -10.94 32.41
N GLY A 10 -18.77 -11.56 32.07
CA GLY A 10 -19.03 -12.06 30.71
C GLY A 10 -19.03 -10.94 29.66
N PHE A 11 -19.58 -9.76 30.00
CA PHE A 11 -19.59 -8.60 29.12
C PHE A 11 -18.19 -7.98 28.93
N LEU A 12 -17.40 -7.92 30.01
CA LEU A 12 -16.00 -7.45 29.96
C LEU A 12 -15.10 -8.39 29.16
N ILE A 13 -15.29 -9.70 29.26
CA ILE A 13 -14.56 -10.69 28.46
C ILE A 13 -14.93 -10.56 26.98
N LEU A 14 -16.21 -10.36 26.66
CA LEU A 14 -16.66 -10.17 25.27
C LEU A 14 -16.05 -8.92 24.62
N LEU A 15 -15.89 -7.84 25.40
CA LEU A 15 -15.20 -6.62 24.96
C LEU A 15 -13.69 -6.81 24.72
N PHE A 16 -13.06 -7.73 25.43
CA PHE A 16 -11.62 -8.04 25.29
C PHE A 16 -11.30 -8.85 24.03
N PHE A 17 -12.27 -9.63 23.52
CA PHE A 17 -12.14 -10.45 22.31
C PHE A 17 -12.67 -9.79 21.04
N LEU A 18 -13.10 -8.52 21.08
CA LEU A 18 -13.44 -7.77 19.88
C LEU A 18 -12.15 -7.48 19.10
N PRO A 19 -11.93 -8.08 17.91
CA PRO A 19 -10.80 -7.69 17.08
C PRO A 19 -10.97 -6.22 16.68
N LEU A 20 -10.07 -5.35 17.15
CA LEU A 20 -9.83 -4.06 16.52
C LEU A 20 -9.21 -4.32 15.15
N ASN A 21 -10.04 -4.75 14.20
CA ASN A 21 -9.70 -4.73 12.80
C ASN A 21 -9.67 -3.26 12.39
N LYS A 22 -8.54 -2.58 12.64
CA LYS A 22 -8.20 -1.43 11.82
C LYS A 22 -8.06 -1.98 10.42
N ALA A 23 -9.08 -1.77 9.59
CA ALA A 23 -8.96 -1.87 8.16
C ALA A 23 -7.89 -0.85 7.75
N PHE A 24 -6.63 -1.28 7.76
CA PHE A 24 -5.64 -0.61 6.94
C PHE A 24 -6.18 -0.74 5.53
N PRO A 25 -6.44 0.37 4.80
CA PRO A 25 -6.73 0.26 3.39
C PRO A 25 -5.58 -0.56 2.83
N GLN A 26 -5.87 -1.79 2.40
CA GLN A 26 -4.90 -2.63 1.74
C GLN A 26 -4.50 -1.80 0.53
N SER A 27 -3.30 -1.26 0.61
CA SER A 27 -2.80 -0.25 -0.27
C SER A 27 -2.86 -0.84 -1.67
N SER A 28 -3.84 -0.41 -2.47
CA SER A 28 -4.33 -1.26 -3.57
C SER A 28 -3.27 -1.28 -4.66
N LEU A 29 -2.56 -2.39 -4.79
CA LEU A 29 -1.62 -2.60 -5.87
C LEU A 29 -2.38 -2.53 -7.20
N SER A 30 -1.82 -1.87 -8.19
CA SER A 30 -2.33 -1.95 -9.56
C SER A 30 -2.23 -3.38 -10.08
N THR A 31 -3.05 -3.69 -11.08
CA THR A 31 -3.02 -5.00 -11.75
C THR A 31 -1.65 -5.25 -12.38
N GLU A 32 -1.06 -4.20 -12.94
CA GLU A 32 0.24 -4.22 -13.63
C GLU A 32 1.36 -4.55 -12.63
N THR A 33 1.39 -3.90 -11.47
CA THR A 33 2.36 -4.24 -10.41
C THR A 33 2.16 -5.67 -9.88
N GLN A 34 0.92 -6.17 -9.80
CA GLN A 34 0.68 -7.57 -9.41
C GLN A 34 1.30 -8.56 -10.40
N VAL A 35 1.25 -8.27 -11.70
CA VAL A 35 1.93 -9.09 -12.72
C VAL A 35 3.44 -9.07 -12.49
N CYS A 36 4.05 -7.92 -12.28
CA CYS A 36 5.49 -7.82 -11.97
C CYS A 36 5.85 -8.69 -10.76
N LEU A 37 5.11 -8.55 -9.66
CA LEU A 37 5.36 -9.26 -8.41
C LEU A 37 5.15 -10.77 -8.52
N SER A 38 4.30 -11.24 -9.45
CA SER A 38 4.04 -12.67 -9.65
C SER A 38 5.30 -13.44 -10.03
N CYS A 39 6.20 -12.81 -10.79
CA CYS A 39 7.48 -13.37 -11.21
C CYS A 39 8.65 -12.85 -10.36
N HIS A 40 8.73 -11.54 -10.12
CA HIS A 40 9.88 -10.91 -9.45
C HIS A 40 10.09 -11.35 -7.99
N LYS A 41 9.04 -11.82 -7.31
CA LYS A 41 9.20 -12.42 -5.98
C LYS A 41 10.06 -13.69 -6.01
N ILE A 42 10.16 -14.35 -7.16
CA ILE A 42 10.93 -15.57 -7.38
C ILE A 42 12.30 -15.23 -7.98
N VAL A 43 12.32 -14.41 -9.04
CA VAL A 43 13.55 -14.15 -9.80
C VAL A 43 14.45 -13.08 -9.19
N THR A 44 13.88 -12.11 -8.48
CA THR A 44 14.63 -11.02 -7.80
C THR A 44 14.06 -10.74 -6.41
N PRO A 45 14.08 -11.72 -5.50
CA PRO A 45 13.40 -11.62 -4.20
C PRO A 45 13.91 -10.44 -3.35
N GLY A 46 15.22 -10.13 -3.42
CA GLY A 46 15.79 -8.99 -2.70
C GLY A 46 15.18 -7.65 -3.11
N ILE A 47 14.96 -7.42 -4.40
CA ILE A 47 14.34 -6.18 -4.92
C ILE A 47 12.91 -6.04 -4.40
N VAL A 48 12.16 -7.15 -4.40
CA VAL A 48 10.78 -7.15 -3.91
C VAL A 48 10.72 -6.88 -2.41
N GLU A 49 11.60 -7.49 -1.62
CA GLU A 49 11.63 -7.27 -0.17
C GLU A 49 12.11 -5.85 0.21
N ASP A 50 13.02 -5.27 -0.56
CA ASP A 50 13.42 -3.87 -0.36
C ASP A 50 12.29 -2.90 -0.72
N TRP A 51 11.58 -3.15 -1.82
CA TRP A 51 10.39 -2.38 -2.17
C TRP A 51 9.32 -2.46 -1.09
N LYS A 52 9.01 -3.65 -0.54
CA LYS A 52 8.02 -3.84 0.54
C LYS A 52 8.34 -3.04 1.81
N LYS A 53 9.61 -2.81 2.11
CA LYS A 53 10.06 -2.02 3.26
C LYS A 53 10.00 -0.51 3.01
N SER A 54 9.85 -0.08 1.76
CA SER A 54 9.82 1.32 1.37
C SER A 54 8.47 1.99 1.67
N LEU A 55 8.45 3.32 1.73
CA LEU A 55 7.19 4.07 1.80
C LEU A 55 6.36 3.92 0.53
N HIS A 56 7.01 3.70 -0.62
CA HIS A 56 6.34 3.56 -1.91
C HIS A 56 5.36 2.38 -1.95
N SER A 57 5.64 1.29 -1.23
CA SER A 57 4.74 0.14 -1.13
C SER A 57 3.70 0.23 -0.01
N GLN A 58 3.78 1.25 0.85
CA GLN A 58 3.03 1.30 2.11
C GLN A 58 1.94 2.36 2.13
N ILE A 59 2.09 3.43 1.33
CA ILE A 59 1.11 4.53 1.28
C ILE A 59 0.81 4.90 -0.16
N THR A 60 -0.44 5.26 -0.41
CA THR A 60 -0.89 5.84 -1.67
C THR A 60 -0.48 7.30 -1.76
N LEU A 61 -0.44 7.85 -2.97
CA LEU A 61 -0.19 9.27 -3.17
C LEU A 61 -1.26 10.12 -2.46
N LYS A 62 -2.52 9.71 -2.52
CA LYS A 62 -3.64 10.37 -1.83
C LYS A 62 -3.44 10.46 -0.32
N GLU A 63 -2.92 9.41 0.31
CA GLU A 63 -2.60 9.42 1.73
C GLU A 63 -1.39 10.30 2.04
N ALA A 64 -0.36 10.25 1.18
CA ALA A 64 0.82 11.08 1.34
C ALA A 64 0.46 12.58 1.27
N LEU A 65 -0.46 12.98 0.39
CA LEU A 65 -0.89 14.38 0.25
C LEU A 65 -1.68 14.92 1.44
N LYS A 66 -2.36 14.05 2.18
CA LYS A 66 -3.11 14.42 3.40
C LYS A 66 -2.18 14.71 4.59
N LYS A 67 -0.90 14.36 4.50
CA LYS A 67 0.08 14.66 5.56
C LYS A 67 0.37 16.16 5.62
N ASP A 68 0.71 16.63 6.82
CA ASP A 68 1.16 18.00 7.04
C ASP A 68 2.39 18.32 6.17
N THR A 69 2.62 19.60 5.89
CA THR A 69 3.66 20.07 4.98
C THR A 69 5.07 19.60 5.34
N LEU A 70 5.39 19.43 6.62
CA LEU A 70 6.74 19.04 7.06
C LEU A 70 6.95 17.53 7.01
N SER A 71 5.91 16.73 7.24
CA SER A 71 5.98 15.26 7.17
C SER A 71 5.64 14.70 5.79
N ARG A 72 5.07 15.52 4.91
CA ARG A 72 4.74 15.16 3.53
C ARG A 72 6.00 15.07 2.68
N LYS A 73 6.35 13.85 2.27
CA LYS A 73 7.50 13.53 1.41
C LYS A 73 7.21 13.60 -0.09
N VAL A 74 6.15 14.30 -0.48
CA VAL A 74 5.73 14.44 -1.87
C VAL A 74 5.28 15.87 -2.14
N ASN A 75 5.60 16.37 -3.33
CA ASN A 75 5.10 17.64 -3.82
C ASN A 75 4.44 17.40 -5.18
N LEU A 76 3.24 17.93 -5.37
CA LEU A 76 2.57 17.91 -6.66
C LEU A 76 2.66 19.29 -7.28
N GLY A 77 3.15 19.34 -8.52
CA GLY A 77 2.92 20.49 -9.40
C GLY A 77 1.46 20.55 -9.87
N SER A 78 1.19 21.34 -10.90
CA SER A 78 -0.15 21.57 -11.46
C SER A 78 -0.78 20.37 -12.21
N ASN A 79 -0.15 19.20 -12.19
CA ASN A 79 -0.59 18.05 -12.99
C ASN A 79 -1.41 17.07 -12.13
N SER A 80 -2.52 16.59 -12.68
CA SER A 80 -3.28 15.49 -12.06
C SER A 80 -2.48 14.19 -12.17
N ILE A 81 -2.29 13.51 -11.04
CA ILE A 81 -1.66 12.19 -11.04
C ILE A 81 -2.74 11.12 -11.21
N LYS A 82 -2.62 10.33 -12.28
CA LYS A 82 -3.38 9.09 -12.44
C LYS A 82 -2.98 8.12 -11.32
N ASN A 83 -3.92 7.32 -10.83
CA ASN A 83 -3.67 6.27 -9.83
C ASN A 83 -3.32 6.78 -8.42
N GLU A 84 -3.87 7.93 -7.99
CA GLU A 84 -3.63 8.45 -6.62
C GLU A 84 -4.05 7.49 -5.49
N ASN A 85 -4.91 6.51 -5.79
CA ASN A 85 -5.43 5.54 -4.84
C ASN A 85 -4.63 4.23 -4.80
N THR A 86 -3.64 4.05 -5.67
CA THR A 86 -2.72 2.90 -5.61
C THR A 86 -1.42 3.29 -4.94
N VAL A 87 -0.70 2.28 -4.45
CA VAL A 87 0.70 2.47 -4.06
C VAL A 87 1.59 2.64 -5.27
N ILE A 88 2.80 3.12 -5.03
CA ILE A 88 3.84 3.21 -6.05
C ILE A 88 4.55 1.84 -6.12
N GLY A 89 4.04 0.98 -7.00
CA GLY A 89 4.61 -0.32 -7.31
C GLY A 89 5.65 -0.27 -8.42
N CYS A 90 5.98 -1.45 -8.94
CA CYS A 90 6.98 -1.60 -10.01
C CYS A 90 6.54 -0.87 -11.28
N ALA A 91 5.29 -1.09 -11.71
CA ALA A 91 4.76 -0.52 -12.94
C ALA A 91 4.62 1.00 -12.85
N GLU A 92 4.19 1.52 -11.70
CA GLU A 92 3.99 2.96 -11.50
C GLU A 92 5.26 3.80 -11.72
N CYS A 93 6.46 3.20 -11.65
CA CYS A 93 7.72 3.85 -11.97
C CYS A 93 8.34 3.37 -13.29
N HIS A 94 8.34 2.06 -13.57
CA HIS A 94 9.09 1.51 -14.69
C HIS A 94 8.37 1.56 -16.04
N THR A 95 7.04 1.77 -16.06
CA THR A 95 6.25 1.84 -17.30
C THR A 95 5.71 3.23 -17.57
N ILE A 96 6.16 4.24 -16.82
CA ILE A 96 5.72 5.61 -17.01
C ILE A 96 6.37 6.20 -18.28
N ASN A 97 5.56 6.83 -19.13
CA ASN A 97 6.02 7.63 -20.27
C ASN A 97 7.00 6.89 -21.22
N PRO A 98 6.73 5.62 -21.63
CA PRO A 98 7.66 4.78 -22.38
C PRO A 98 8.22 5.43 -23.65
N GLU A 99 7.43 6.27 -24.32
CA GLU A 99 7.80 7.02 -25.51
C GLU A 99 8.98 7.99 -25.31
N PHE A 100 9.27 8.37 -24.07
CA PHE A 100 10.39 9.25 -23.70
C PHE A 100 11.64 8.48 -23.25
N HIS A 101 11.57 7.15 -23.13
CA HIS A 101 12.64 6.31 -22.59
C HIS A 101 13.18 5.36 -23.66
N LYS A 102 14.41 5.65 -24.16
CA LYS A 102 15.08 4.86 -25.21
C LYS A 102 15.40 3.42 -24.81
N ASP A 103 15.47 3.18 -23.51
CA ASP A 103 15.69 1.90 -22.85
C ASP A 103 14.38 1.15 -22.56
N THR A 104 13.26 1.64 -23.08
CA THR A 104 11.99 0.90 -23.05
C THR A 104 12.04 -0.29 -24.00
N PHE A 105 11.59 -1.45 -23.52
CA PHE A 105 11.41 -2.66 -24.31
C PHE A 105 10.20 -3.45 -23.82
N ASP A 106 9.68 -4.33 -24.66
CA ASP A 106 8.61 -5.25 -24.28
C ASP A 106 9.11 -6.21 -23.19
N HIS A 107 8.46 -6.19 -22.03
CA HIS A 107 8.81 -7.03 -20.90
C HIS A 107 7.58 -7.77 -20.38
N ASN A 108 7.25 -8.85 -21.09
CA ASN A 108 6.14 -9.75 -20.78
C ASN A 108 4.74 -9.13 -21.05
N GLY A 109 4.62 -8.33 -22.13
CA GLY A 109 3.37 -7.75 -22.65
C GLY A 109 3.11 -6.32 -22.18
#